data_AF-A0A354FPK0-F1
#
_entry.id   AF-A0A354FPK0-F1
#
_cell.length_a   1.000
_cell.length_b   1.000
_cell.length_c   1.000
_cell.angle_alpha   90.00
_cell.angle_beta   90.00
_cell.angle_gamma   90.00
#
_symmetry.space_group_name_H-M   'P 1'
#
loop_
_entity.id
_entity.type
_entity.pdbx_description
1 polymer ?
#
loop_
_entity_poly.entity_id
_entity_poly.type
_entity_poly.pdbx_seq_one_letter_code
_entity_poly.pdbx_strand_id
1 'polypeptide(L)' 'MKCSVIREIDSLDRIARSGGKLNCSVVQGLDLRQVSLPWKELDCNGAIFLGCRFPAEVSVCDLMDKGALIFPE' A
#
# COMPACT_ATOMS: atom_id res chain seq x y z
N MET A 1 12.71 -6.77 -8.99
CA MET A 1 11.42 -7.33 -9.45
C MET A 1 11.11 -6.76 -10.84
N LYS A 2 10.55 -7.56 -11.77
CA LYS A 2 10.03 -7.07 -13.06
C LYS A 2 8.50 -7.16 -13.02
N CYS A 3 7.84 -6.03 -12.79
CA CYS A 3 6.39 -5.90 -12.90
C CYS A 3 6.04 -5.64 -14.37
N SER A 4 5.20 -6.48 -14.99
CA SER A 4 4.71 -6.25 -16.35
C SER A 4 3.53 -5.28 -16.41
N VAL A 5 2.84 -5.08 -15.29
CA VAL A 5 1.69 -4.18 -15.14
C VAL A 5 1.79 -3.47 -13.80
N ILE A 6 1.58 -2.15 -13.80
CA ILE A 6 1.44 -1.34 -12.59
C ILE A 6 -0.05 -1.02 -12.41
N ARG A 7 -0.57 -1.24 -11.20
CA ARG A 7 -1.98 -0.96 -10.86
C ARG A 7 -2.07 0.33 -10.07
N GLU A 8 -2.83 1.30 -10.55
CA GLU A 8 -3.15 2.50 -9.79
C GLU A 8 -4.40 2.26 -8.90
N ILE A 9 -4.27 2.60 -7.62
CA ILE A 9 -5.29 2.46 -6.59
C ILE A 9 -5.50 3.84 -5.96
N ASP A 10 -6.58 4.49 -6.36
CA ASP A 10 -6.98 5.86 -6.02
C ASP A 10 -8.22 5.93 -5.14
N SER A 11 -8.72 4.78 -4.68
CA SER A 11 -9.98 4.68 -3.93
C SER A 11 -9.96 3.58 -2.87
N LEU A 12 -10.65 3.83 -1.76
CA LEU A 12 -10.73 2.91 -0.62
C LEU A 12 -11.45 1.59 -0.97
N ASP A 13 -12.43 1.62 -1.89
CA ASP A 13 -13.10 0.40 -2.35
C ASP A 13 -12.12 -0.52 -3.11
N ARG A 14 -11.29 0.05 -3.99
CA ARG A 14 -10.28 -0.73 -4.73
C ARG A 14 -9.23 -1.34 -3.83
N ILE A 15 -8.75 -0.59 -2.83
CA ILE A 15 -7.76 -1.12 -1.89
C ILE A 15 -8.37 -2.21 -0.99
N ALA A 16 -9.62 -2.06 -0.55
CA ALA A 16 -10.32 -3.08 0.22
C ALA A 16 -10.48 -4.39 -0.58
N ARG A 17 -10.83 -4.28 -1.87
CA ARG A 17 -10.97 -5.44 -2.78
C ARG A 17 -9.64 -6.11 -3.13
N SER A 18 -8.51 -5.44 -2.92
CA SER A 18 -7.19 -6.03 -3.20
C SER A 18 -6.85 -7.23 -2.31
N GLY A 19 -7.51 -7.37 -1.16
CA GLY A 19 -7.26 -8.45 -0.20
C GLY A 19 -5.82 -8.49 0.32
N GLY A 20 -5.12 -7.35 0.33
CA GLY A 20 -3.73 -7.24 0.78
C GLY A 20 -2.68 -7.55 -0.28
N LYS A 21 -3.06 -7.73 -1.56
CA LYS A 21 -2.14 -7.93 -2.69
C LYS A 21 -1.90 -6.61 -3.42
N LEU A 22 -0.95 -5.83 -2.90
CA LEU A 22 -0.55 -4.51 -3.40
C LEU A 22 0.78 -4.51 -4.16
N ASN A 23 1.36 -5.68 -4.43
CA ASN A 23 2.57 -5.80 -5.24
C ASN A 23 2.41 -5.07 -6.59
N CYS A 24 3.45 -4.35 -7.02
CA CYS A 24 3.43 -3.58 -8.25
C CYS A 24 2.21 -2.61 -8.36
N SER A 25 1.82 -1.96 -7.26
CA SER A 25 0.74 -0.98 -7.26
C SER A 25 1.21 0.42 -6.84
N VAL A 26 0.55 1.45 -7.35
CA VAL A 26 0.68 2.82 -6.86
C VAL A 26 -0.60 3.16 -6.12
N VAL A 27 -0.48 3.43 -4.82
CA VAL A 27 -1.57 3.86 -3.95
C VAL A 27 -1.37 5.34 -3.66
N GLN A 28 -2.34 6.19 -3.99
CA GLN A 28 -2.17 7.64 -3.90
C GLN A 28 -3.30 8.33 -3.14
N GLY A 29 -2.92 9.25 -2.22
CA GLY A 29 -3.85 10.18 -1.59
C GLY A 29 -4.89 9.53 -0.68
N LEU A 30 -4.68 8.28 -0.27
CA LEU A 30 -5.65 7.52 0.51
C LEU A 30 -5.39 7.63 2.01
N ASP A 31 -6.48 7.77 2.75
CA ASP A 31 -6.48 7.61 4.20
C ASP A 31 -6.65 6.12 4.55
N LEU A 32 -5.53 5.43 4.70
CA LEU A 32 -5.48 3.99 4.94
C LEU A 32 -5.96 3.60 6.35
N ARG A 33 -6.21 4.58 7.23
CA ARG A 33 -6.88 4.39 8.53
C ARG A 33 -8.34 3.98 8.38
N GLN A 34 -8.94 4.26 7.22
CA GLN A 34 -10.34 3.98 6.93
C GLN A 34 -10.58 2.59 6.32
N VAL A 35 -9.51 1.80 6.13
CA VAL A 35 -9.59 0.45 5.58
C VAL A 35 -8.88 -0.56 6.47
N SER A 36 -9.53 -1.70 6.70
CA SER A 36 -8.92 -2.82 7.41
C SER A 36 -8.11 -3.66 6.42
N LEU A 37 -6.79 -3.45 6.39
CA LEU A 37 -5.86 -4.26 5.61
C LEU A 37 -5.08 -5.23 6.52
N PRO A 38 -4.71 -6.42 6.01
CA PRO A 38 -3.86 -7.36 6.73
C PRO A 38 -2.39 -6.90 6.69
N TRP A 39 -2.06 -5.78 7.33
CA TRP A 39 -0.76 -5.10 7.23
C TRP A 39 0.47 -6.01 7.43
N LYS A 40 0.38 -6.97 8.36
CA LYS A 40 1.44 -7.94 8.64
C LYS A 40 1.68 -8.92 7.49
N GLU A 41 0.64 -9.28 6.75
CA GLU A 41 0.68 -10.26 5.65
C GLU A 41 0.64 -9.58 4.27
N LEU A 42 0.56 -8.24 4.25
CA LEU A 42 0.49 -7.43 3.05
C LEU A 42 1.65 -7.74 2.10
N ASP A 43 1.31 -8.17 0.88
CA ASP A 43 2.26 -8.26 -0.22
C ASP A 43 2.33 -6.91 -0.91
N CYS A 44 3.39 -6.15 -0.62
CA CYS A 44 3.58 -4.77 -1.09
C CYS A 44 4.94 -4.58 -1.77
N ASN A 45 5.58 -5.66 -2.20
CA ASN A 45 6.86 -5.54 -2.88
C ASN A 45 6.69 -4.82 -4.23
N GLY A 46 7.44 -3.73 -4.43
CA GLY A 46 7.29 -2.83 -5.56
C GLY A 46 6.03 -1.96 -5.52
N ALA A 47 5.34 -1.89 -4.37
CA ALA A 47 4.26 -0.94 -4.17
C ALA A 47 4.82 0.46 -3.88
N ILE A 48 4.13 1.50 -4.34
CA ILE A 48 4.43 2.89 -4.03
C ILE A 48 3.22 3.48 -3.33
N PHE A 49 3.40 4.02 -2.13
CA PHE A 49 2.39 4.78 -1.41
C PHE A 49 2.75 6.25 -1.45
N LEU A 50 1.91 7.09 -2.07
CA LEU A 50 2.16 8.51 -2.28
C LEU A 50 1.08 9.36 -1.59
N GLY A 51 1.46 10.23 -0.67
CA GLY A 51 0.53 11.09 0.09
C GLY A 51 -0.53 10.29 0.85
N CYS A 52 -0.18 9.10 1.36
CA CYS A 52 -1.12 8.24 2.08
C CYS A 52 -0.98 8.42 3.60
N ARG A 53 -2.10 8.35 4.32
CA ARG A 53 -2.13 8.35 5.80
C ARG A 53 -2.21 6.93 6.32
N PHE A 54 -1.22 6.50 7.09
CA PHE A 54 -1.17 5.16 7.67
C PHE A 54 -1.82 5.11 9.06
N PRO A 55 -2.36 3.96 9.48
CA PRO A 55 -2.71 3.71 10.88
C PRO A 55 -1.48 3.81 11.79
N ALA A 56 -1.66 4.28 13.03
CA ALA A 56 -0.56 4.50 13.98
C ALA A 56 0.13 3.19 14.40
N GLU A 57 -0.60 2.08 14.34
CA GLU A 57 -0.13 0.74 14.61
C GLU A 57 0.69 0.14 13.45
N VAL A 58 0.71 0.78 12.27
CA VAL A 58 1.45 0.31 11.10
C VAL A 58 2.83 0.93 11.08
N SER A 59 3.86 0.10 11.22
CA SER A 59 5.24 0.49 10.99
C SER A 59 5.47 0.70 9.49
N VAL A 60 5.67 1.95 9.09
CA VAL A 60 6.09 2.32 7.72
C VAL A 60 7.42 1.65 7.36
N CYS A 61 8.33 1.51 8.33
CA CYS A 61 9.61 0.82 8.13
C CYS A 61 9.41 -0.64 7.73
N ASP A 62 8.47 -1.36 8.36
CA ASP A 62 8.20 -2.77 8.04
C ASP A 62 7.67 -2.93 6.60
N LEU A 63 6.92 -1.95 6.10
CA LEU A 63 6.45 -1.92 4.72
C LEU A 63 7.59 -1.64 3.74
N MET A 64 8.51 -0.75 4.11
CA MET A 64 9.71 -0.48 3.32
C MET A 64 10.63 -1.71 3.24
N ASP A 65 10.79 -2.44 4.36
CA ASP A 65 11.57 -3.69 4.40
C ASP A 65 10.97 -4.79 3.52
N LYS A 66 9.64 -4.77 3.31
CA LYS A 66 8.95 -5.64 2.35
C LYS A 66 9.10 -5.21 0.89
N GLY A 67 9.77 -4.09 0.62
CA GLY A 67 10.05 -3.57 -0.71
C GLY A 67 9.05 -2.53 -1.21
N ALA A 68 8.25 -1.93 -0.33
CA ALA A 68 7.44 -0.78 -0.68
C ALA A 68 8.26 0.53 -0.64
N LEU A 69 7.84 1.52 -1.43
CA LEU A 69 8.31 2.90 -1.33
C LEU A 69 7.19 3.75 -0.75
N ILE A 70 7.51 4.56 0.26
CA ILE A 70 6.51 5.36 0.98
C ILE A 70 6.93 6.82 0.96
N PHE A 71 6.03 7.65 0.45
CA PHE A 71 6.13 9.10 0.43
C PHE A 71 4.90 9.63 1.19
N PRO A 72 5.00 9.89 2.50
CA PRO A 72 3.87 10.30 3.32
C PRO A 72 3.35 11.71 2.93
N GLU A 73 2.13 12.05 3.39
CA GLU A 73 1.57 13.42 3.33
C GLU A 73 2.26 14.36 4.32
#